data_AF-A0ABD5H276-F1
#
_entry.id   AF-A0ABD5H276-F1
#
_cell.length_a   1.000
_cell.length_b   1.000
_cell.length_c   1.000
_cell.angle_alpha   90.00
_cell.angle_beta   90.00
_cell.angle_gamma   90.00
#
_symmetry.space_group_name_H-M   'P 1'
#
loop_
_entity.id
_entity.type
_entity.pdbx_description
1 polymer ?
#
loop_
_entity_poly.entity_id
_entity_poly.type
_entity_poly.pdbx_seq_one_letter_code
_entity_poly.pdbx_strand_id
1 'polypeptide(L)'
;MSNALNEKIVLIRKSEYLSRQQLADLTGIPYGTLSYYESGRSTPPTDVMMRILQMPQFSKYTLWFMTDQVAPEAGQIAPALAHFGQDVTTSQHSDQKIG
;
A
#
# COMPACT_ATOMS: atom_id res chain seq x y z
N MET A 1 -3.83 7.91 -11.62
CA MET A 1 -2.43 8.22 -11.25
C MET A 1 -1.86 6.97 -10.59
N SER A 2 -0.79 6.39 -11.11
CA SER A 2 -0.09 5.28 -10.45
C SER A 2 0.72 5.83 -9.28
N ASN A 3 0.65 5.20 -8.11
CA ASN A 3 1.43 5.61 -6.95
C ASN A 3 2.91 5.26 -7.17
N ALA A 4 3.81 6.18 -6.82
CA ALA A 4 5.24 5.89 -6.91
C ALA A 4 5.65 4.83 -5.86
N LEU A 5 6.73 4.10 -6.13
CA LEU A 5 7.16 2.98 -5.27
C LEU A 5 7.33 3.39 -3.79
N ASN A 6 7.91 4.56 -3.56
CA ASN A 6 8.10 5.15 -2.24
C ASN A 6 6.76 5.42 -1.54
N GLU A 7 5.75 5.90 -2.26
CA GLU A 7 4.41 6.13 -1.72
C GLU A 7 3.72 4.82 -1.38
N LYS A 8 3.86 3.79 -2.23
CA LYS A 8 3.30 2.46 -1.95
C LYS A 8 3.79 1.89 -0.63
N ILE A 9 5.07 2.07 -0.30
CA ILE A 9 5.66 1.64 0.98
C ILE A 9 5.04 2.41 2.15
N VAL A 10 4.84 3.71 2.00
CA VAL A 10 4.20 4.54 3.03
C VAL A 10 2.75 4.11 3.25
N LEU A 11 2.02 3.81 2.17
CA LEU A 11 0.61 3.41 2.20
C LEU A 11 0.40 2.06 2.90
N ILE A 12 1.20 1.04 2.58
CA ILE A 12 1.13 -0.26 3.27
C ILE A 12 1.46 -0.10 4.76
N ARG A 13 2.50 0.67 5.08
CA ARG A 13 2.94 0.84 6.47
C ARG A 13 1.90 1.56 7.32
N LYS A 14 1.37 2.68 6.80
CA LYS A 14 0.36 3.47 7.52
C LYS A 14 -0.98 2.72 7.63
N SER A 15 -1.32 1.89 6.66
CA SER A 15 -2.56 1.08 6.73
C SER A 15 -2.51 0.01 7.81
N GLU A 16 -1.32 -0.50 8.13
CA GLU A 16 -1.10 -1.40 9.27
C GLU A 16 -0.86 -0.66 10.60
N TYR A 17 -1.01 0.67 10.64
CA TYR A 17 -0.75 1.52 11.82
C TYR A 17 0.67 1.38 12.40
N LEU A 18 1.65 1.05 11.56
CA LEU A 18 3.03 0.87 11.99
C LEU A 18 3.84 2.16 11.85
N SER A 19 4.66 2.43 12.86
CA SER A 19 5.72 3.43 12.74
C SER A 19 6.87 2.92 11.86
N ARG A 20 7.66 3.84 11.32
CA ARG A 20 8.89 3.48 10.59
C ARG A 20 9.87 2.68 11.44
N GLN A 21 9.92 2.98 12.74
CA GLN A 21 10.79 2.27 13.67
C GLN A 21 10.33 0.82 13.84
N GLN A 22 9.03 0.59 14.05
CA GLN A 22 8.49 -0.78 14.09
C GLN A 22 8.72 -1.53 12.77
N LEU A 23 8.55 -0.86 11.63
CA LEU A 23 8.82 -1.50 10.35
C LEU A 23 10.32 -1.86 10.21
N ALA A 24 11.22 -0.98 10.63
CA ALA A 24 12.65 -1.22 10.67
C ALA A 24 13.00 -2.42 11.57
N ASP A 25 12.43 -2.49 12.77
CA ASP A 25 12.66 -3.57 13.74
C ASP A 25 12.16 -4.92 13.20
N LEU A 26 10.99 -4.93 12.56
CA LEU A 26 10.40 -6.15 12.01
C LEU A 26 11.12 -6.67 10.76
N THR A 27 11.62 -5.77 9.92
CA THR A 27 12.29 -6.11 8.65
C THR A 27 13.80 -6.28 8.79
N GLY A 28 14.38 -5.83 9.91
CA GLY A 28 15.82 -5.73 10.12
C GLY A 28 16.49 -4.65 9.25
N ILE A 29 15.72 -3.78 8.61
CA ILE A 29 16.24 -2.69 7.78
C ILE A 29 16.53 -1.49 8.69
N PRO A 30 17.69 -0.83 8.60
CA PRO A 30 17.96 0.36 9.38
C PRO A 30 16.93 1.47 9.11
N TYR A 31 16.48 2.14 10.18
CA TYR A 31 15.50 3.23 10.10
C TYR A 31 15.88 4.31 9.08
N GLY A 32 17.14 4.71 9.02
CA GLY A 32 17.62 5.72 8.08
C GLY A 32 17.43 5.29 6.61
N THR A 33 17.72 4.02 6.32
CA THR A 33 17.53 3.42 5.01
C THR A 33 16.05 3.36 4.63
N LEU A 34 15.20 2.92 5.55
CA LEU A 34 13.75 2.88 5.36
C LEU A 34 13.19 4.30 5.09
N SER A 35 13.69 5.31 5.81
CA SER A 35 13.31 6.70 5.59
C SER A 35 13.70 7.21 4.19
N TYR A 36 14.84 6.77 3.65
CA TYR A 36 15.24 7.12 2.28
C TYR A 36 14.35 6.46 1.23
N TYR A 37 13.92 5.22 1.45
CA TYR A 37 12.98 4.54 0.56
C TYR A 37 11.61 5.21 0.56
N GLU A 38 11.04 5.53 1.73
CA GLU A 38 9.76 6.24 1.82
C GLU A 38 9.80 7.66 1.24
N SER A 39 10.96 8.32 1.31
CA SER A 39 11.15 9.67 0.78
C SER A 39 11.49 9.69 -0.71
N GLY A 40 11.64 8.53 -1.35
CA GLY A 40 12.05 8.43 -2.76
C GLY A 40 13.50 8.83 -3.04
N ARG A 41 14.32 9.01 -1.99
CA ARG A 41 15.74 9.37 -2.14
C ARG A 41 16.59 8.19 -2.61
N SER A 42 16.13 6.97 -2.35
CA SER A 42 16.76 5.73 -2.78
C SER A 42 15.68 4.72 -3.16
N THR A 43 15.96 3.89 -4.16
CA THR A 43 15.08 2.78 -4.54
C THR A 43 15.49 1.55 -3.74
N PRO A 44 14.57 0.89 -3.03
CA PRO A 44 14.89 -0.35 -2.33
C PRO A 44 15.32 -1.44 -3.32
N PRO A 45 16.39 -2.20 -3.01
CA PRO A 45 16.74 -3.37 -3.81
C PRO A 45 15.66 -4.44 -3.67
N THR A 46 15.55 -5.29 -4.69
CA THR A 46 14.51 -6.33 -4.77
C THR A 46 14.50 -7.24 -3.53
N ASP A 47 15.66 -7.61 -3.00
CA ASP A 47 15.78 -8.46 -1.79
C ASP A 47 15.11 -7.83 -0.57
N VAL A 48 15.30 -6.52 -0.39
CA VAL A 48 14.69 -5.76 0.71
C VAL A 48 13.18 -5.67 0.53
N MET A 49 12.74 -5.46 -0.71
CA MET A 49 11.31 -5.38 -1.02
C MET A 49 10.60 -6.72 -0.80
N MET A 50 11.23 -7.82 -1.23
CA MET A 50 10.74 -9.18 -0.97
C MET A 50 10.65 -9.45 0.53
N ARG A 51 11.65 -9.05 1.33
CA ARG A 51 11.59 -9.19 2.79
C ARG A 51 10.39 -8.47 3.42
N ILE A 52 10.09 -7.25 2.98
CA ILE A 52 8.92 -6.50 3.47
C ILE A 52 7.63 -7.24 3.08
N LEU A 53 7.48 -7.63 1.81
CA LEU A 53 6.26 -8.26 1.31
C LEU A 53 6.05 -9.71 1.81
N GLN A 54 7.12 -10.42 2.16
CA GLN A 54 7.05 -11.75 2.76
C GLN A 54 6.48 -11.74 4.18
N MET A 55 6.37 -10.58 4.83
CA MET A 55 5.77 -10.51 6.15
C MET A 55 4.28 -10.85 6.10
N PRO A 56 3.74 -11.60 7.08
CA PRO A 56 2.33 -12.01 7.09
C PRO A 56 1.36 -10.83 6.99
N GLN A 57 1.70 -9.71 7.63
CA GLN A 57 0.91 -8.48 7.63
C GLN A 57 0.91 -7.74 6.28
N PHE A 58 1.97 -7.88 5.47
CA PHE A 58 2.12 -7.16 4.19
C PHE A 58 1.88 -8.03 2.95
N SER A 59 1.90 -9.36 3.09
CA SER A 59 1.72 -10.29 1.98
C SER A 59 0.42 -10.07 1.20
N LYS A 60 -0.64 -9.63 1.88
CA LYS A 60 -1.93 -9.25 1.27
C LYS A 60 -1.87 -8.05 0.33
N TYR A 61 -0.80 -7.25 0.37
CA TYR A 61 -0.63 -6.08 -0.50
C TYR A 61 0.27 -6.36 -1.71
N THR A 62 0.79 -7.58 -1.86
CA THR A 62 1.81 -7.92 -2.87
C THR A 62 1.35 -7.64 -4.29
N LEU A 63 0.15 -8.09 -4.64
CA LEU A 63 -0.40 -7.90 -5.99
C LEU A 63 -0.59 -6.41 -6.30
N TRP A 64 -1.19 -5.66 -5.36
CA TRP A 64 -1.40 -4.23 -5.52
C TRP A 64 -0.07 -3.47 -5.64
N PHE A 65 0.90 -3.86 -4.83
CA PHE A 65 2.20 -3.23 -4.80
C PHE A 65 2.95 -3.40 -6.13
N MET A 66 2.93 -4.61 -6.70
CA MET A 66 3.70 -4.97 -7.90
C MET A 66 3.01 -4.63 -9.22
N THR A 67 1.70 -4.89 -9.33
CA THR A 67 0.99 -4.80 -10.62
C THR A 67 -0.13 -3.76 -10.61
N ASP A 68 -0.32 -3.02 -9.51
CA ASP A 68 -1.45 -2.12 -9.32
C ASP A 68 -2.78 -2.84 -9.58
N GLN A 69 -2.90 -4.11 -9.14
CA GLN A 69 -4.12 -4.91 -9.21
C GLN A 69 -4.49 -5.46 -7.84
N VAL A 70 -5.77 -5.74 -7.62
CA VAL A 70 -6.27 -6.38 -6.40
C VAL A 70 -7.04 -7.64 -6.79
N ALA A 71 -6.97 -8.66 -5.95
CA ALA A 71 -7.74 -9.90 -6.05
C ALA A 71 -8.29 -10.25 -4.67
N PRO A 72 -9.40 -9.62 -4.25
CA PRO A 72 -9.99 -9.84 -2.93
C PRO A 72 -10.34 -11.30 -2.67
N GLU A 73 -10.73 -12.07 -3.70
CA GLU A 73 -10.99 -13.50 -3.57
C GLU A 73 -9.77 -14.32 -3.15
N ALA A 74 -8.55 -13.85 -3.47
CA ALA A 74 -7.29 -14.48 -3.09
C ALA A 74 -6.66 -13.83 -1.84
N GLY A 75 -7.39 -12.94 -1.16
CA GLY A 75 -6.87 -12.17 -0.03
C GLY A 75 -5.83 -11.11 -0.40
N GLN A 76 -5.68 -10.80 -1.69
CA GLN A 76 -4.80 -9.75 -2.18
C GLN A 76 -5.59 -8.44 -2.33
N ILE A 77 -5.41 -7.50 -1.41
CA ILE A 77 -6.18 -6.27 -1.32
C ILE A 77 -5.29 -5.04 -1.50
N ALA A 78 -5.89 -3.88 -1.76
CA ALA A 78 -5.18 -2.61 -1.67
C ALA A 78 -5.15 -2.12 -0.22
N PRO A 79 -4.12 -1.35 0.18
CA PRO A 79 -4.11 -0.65 1.47
C PRO A 79 -5.30 0.30 1.57
N ALA A 80 -5.91 0.42 2.74
CA ALA A 80 -7.07 1.29 2.94
C ALA A 80 -6.78 2.76 2.56
N LEU A 81 -5.54 3.20 2.77
CA LEU A 81 -5.09 4.55 2.46
C LEU A 81 -4.72 4.76 0.98
N ALA A 82 -4.64 3.69 0.19
CA ALA A 82 -4.22 3.79 -1.21
C ALA A 82 -5.30 4.42 -2.11
N HIS A 83 -6.52 4.61 -1.61
CA HIS A 83 -7.69 5.06 -2.38
C HIS A 83 -7.82 4.34 -3.75
N PHE A 84 -7.40 3.08 -3.78
CA PHE A 84 -7.38 2.27 -4.99
C PHE A 84 -8.77 1.66 -5.19
N GLY A 85 -9.38 1.93 -6.35
CA GLY A 85 -10.73 1.43 -6.64
C GLY A 85 -11.87 2.31 -6.12
N GLN A 86 -11.66 3.61 -5.88
CA GLN A 86 -12.77 4.55 -6.04
C GLN A 86 -13.11 4.66 -7.54
N ASP A 87 -13.66 3.60 -8.11
CA ASP A 87 -14.68 3.81 -9.12
C ASP A 87 -15.71 4.69 -8.44
N VAL A 88 -15.93 5.85 -9.06
CA VAL A 88 -16.90 6.84 -8.69
C VAL A 88 -18.20 6.10 -8.37
N THR A 89 -18.45 5.82 -7.10
CA THR A 89 -19.82 5.58 -6.65
C THR A 89 -20.42 6.98 -6.65
N THR A 90 -20.71 7.49 -7.86
CA THR A 90 -21.81 8.41 -8.06
C THR A 90 -23.01 7.60 -7.60
N SER A 91 -23.26 7.64 -6.30
CA SER A 91 -24.61 7.64 -5.78
C SER A 91 -25.28 8.86 -6.41
N GLN A 92 -25.65 8.75 -7.68
CA GLN A 92 -26.71 9.58 -8.23
C GLN A 92 -27.95 9.11 -7.48
N HIS A 93 -28.17 9.77 -6.34
CA HIS A 93 -29.42 9.72 -5.63
C HIS A 93 -30.46 10.10 -6.68
N SER A 94 -31.26 9.11 -7.08
CA SER A 94 -32.33 9.27 -8.05
C SER A 94 -33.27 10.34 -7.49
N ASP A 95 -33.25 11.53 -8.07
CA ASP A 95 -34.29 12.51 -7.82
C ASP A 95 -35.59 11.97 -8.39
N GLN A 96 -36.40 11.49 -7.47
CA GLN A 96 -37.68 10.87 -7.67
C GLN A 96 -38.65 11.92 -8.24
N LYS A 97 -39.20 11.61 -9.42
CA LYS A 97 -40.29 12.32 -10.06
C LYS A 97 -41.51 12.42 -9.12
N ILE A 98 -41.86 13.64 -8.76
CA ILE A 98 -43.17 14.12 -8.28
C ILE A 98 -43.39 15.45 -9.02
N GLY A 99 -44.50 15.79 -9.64
CA GLY A 99 -45.83 15.25 -9.88
C GLY A 99 -46.51 16.28 -10.78
#